data_AF-A0A7X7SKQ3-F1
#
_entry.id   AF-A0A7X7SKQ3-F1
#
_cell.length_a   1.000
_cell.length_b   1.000
_cell.length_c   1.000
_cell.angle_alpha   90.00
_cell.angle_beta   90.00
_cell.angle_gamma   90.00
#
_symmetry.space_group_name_H-M   'P 1'
#
loop_
_entity.id
_entity.type
_entity.pdbx_description
1 polymer ?
#
loop_
_entity_poly.entity_id
_entity_poly.type
_entity_poly.pdbx_seq_one_letter_code
_entity_poly.pdbx_strand_id
1 'polypeptide(L)'
;MSKPRPTHCAWCAAPLEQADTGRPREFCSDRHRRAYARALSTEIGALIARRRRTSADDELRDVQRELFTLVSRLQGRAKRHELSGDHVSSARLTYVADDLAASVARHFSSSLRQP
;
A
#
# COMPACT_ATOMS: atom_id res chain seq x y z
N MET A 1 -28.48 -19.10 11.54
CA MET A 1 -28.51 -19.92 10.31
C MET A 1 -27.33 -20.89 10.37
N SER A 2 -27.59 -22.19 10.47
CA SER A 2 -26.53 -23.21 10.57
C SER A 2 -25.88 -23.42 9.20
N LYS A 3 -24.55 -23.29 9.09
CA LYS A 3 -23.80 -23.54 7.87
C LYS A 3 -23.99 -25.02 7.45
N PRO A 4 -24.26 -25.33 6.16
CA PRO A 4 -24.43 -26.72 5.73
C PRO A 4 -23.17 -27.55 6.02
N ARG A 5 -23.36 -28.82 6.39
CA ARG A 5 -22.25 -29.74 6.68
C ARG A 5 -21.41 -29.96 5.40
N PRO A 6 -20.07 -29.88 5.48
CA PRO A 6 -19.22 -30.15 4.32
C PRO A 6 -19.41 -31.58 3.83
N THR A 7 -19.67 -31.78 2.54
CA THR A 7 -19.80 -33.12 1.93
C THR A 7 -18.51 -33.57 1.25
N HIS A 8 -17.58 -32.65 1.01
CA HIS A 8 -16.33 -32.90 0.28
C HIS A 8 -15.15 -32.23 0.97
N CYS A 9 -13.95 -32.78 0.78
CA CYS A 9 -12.72 -32.27 1.34
C CYS A 9 -12.37 -30.91 0.72
N ALA A 10 -12.12 -29.90 1.55
CA ALA A 10 -11.79 -28.55 1.09
C ALA A 10 -10.46 -28.44 0.29
N TRP A 11 -9.61 -29.48 0.31
CA TRP A 11 -8.36 -29.53 -0.45
C TRP A 11 -8.46 -30.32 -1.76
N CYS A 12 -8.92 -31.57 -1.70
CA CYS A 12 -8.90 -32.48 -2.86
C CYS A 12 -10.29 -32.79 -3.44
N ALA A 13 -11.34 -32.17 -2.91
CA ALA A 13 -12.74 -32.38 -3.30
C ALA A 13 -13.25 -33.84 -3.17
N ALA A 14 -12.52 -34.75 -2.52
CA ALA A 14 -12.99 -36.11 -2.29
C ALA A 14 -14.19 -36.11 -1.32
N PRO A 15 -15.19 -37.00 -1.50
CA PRO A 15 -16.31 -37.14 -0.57
C PRO A 15 -15.82 -37.37 0.86
N LEU A 16 -16.51 -36.75 1.83
CA LEU A 16 -16.21 -36.91 3.25
C LEU A 16 -17.25 -37.79 3.93
N GLU A 17 -16.77 -38.85 4.58
CA GLU A 17 -17.53 -39.52 5.61
C GLU A 17 -17.53 -38.66 6.88
N GLN A 18 -18.71 -38.17 7.23
CA GLN A 18 -18.92 -37.37 8.43
C GLN A 18 -19.00 -38.30 9.65
N ALA A 19 -18.31 -37.93 10.73
CA ALA A 19 -18.40 -38.69 11.98
C ALA A 19 -19.73 -38.38 12.68
N ASP A 20 -20.35 -39.41 13.27
CA ASP A 20 -21.59 -39.27 14.05
C ASP A 20 -21.40 -38.46 15.33
N THR A 21 -20.16 -38.23 15.76
CA THR A 21 -19.75 -37.53 16.98
C THR A 21 -19.89 -36.00 16.92
N GLY A 22 -20.64 -35.48 15.94
CA GLY A 22 -21.17 -34.11 15.93
C GLY A 22 -20.25 -33.02 15.38
N ARG A 23 -18.92 -33.22 15.34
CA ARG A 23 -18.00 -32.23 14.72
C ARG A 23 -17.81 -32.53 13.23
N PRO A 24 -18.25 -31.63 12.32
CA PRO A 24 -18.07 -31.86 10.89
C PRO A 24 -16.58 -31.90 10.53
N ARG A 25 -16.20 -32.87 9.70
CA ARG A 25 -14.87 -32.93 9.10
C ARG A 25 -14.86 -32.05 7.86
N GLU A 26 -13.81 -31.25 7.71
CA GLU A 26 -13.56 -30.42 6.52
C GLU A 26 -12.51 -31.03 5.59
N PHE A 27 -11.70 -31.96 6.10
CA PHE A 27 -10.60 -32.58 5.39
C PHE A 27 -10.64 -34.10 5.55
N CYS A 28 -10.36 -34.83 4.46
CA CYS A 28 -10.30 -36.30 4.50
C CYS A 28 -9.05 -36.81 5.24
N SER A 29 -8.01 -35.95 5.40
CA SER A 29 -6.80 -36.29 6.12
C SER A 29 -6.15 -35.05 6.75
N ASP A 30 -5.33 -35.32 7.78
CA ASP A 30 -4.47 -34.30 8.40
C ASP A 30 -3.46 -33.71 7.41
N ARG A 31 -3.02 -34.48 6.40
CA ARG A 31 -2.15 -33.99 5.33
C ARG A 31 -2.82 -32.87 4.55
N HIS A 32 -4.08 -33.06 4.17
CA HIS A 32 -4.86 -32.05 3.44
C HIS A 32 -5.18 -30.83 4.30
N ARG A 33 -5.46 -31.02 5.60
CA ARG A 33 -5.60 -29.90 6.54
C ARG A 33 -4.33 -29.04 6.58
N ARG A 34 -3.15 -29.67 6.70
CA ARG A 34 -1.87 -28.95 6.73
C ARG A 34 -1.54 -28.28 5.39
N ALA A 35 -1.81 -28.96 4.27
CA ALA A 35 -1.59 -28.39 2.94
C ALA A 35 -2.45 -27.15 2.71
N TYR A 36 -3.74 -27.23 3.07
CA TYR A 36 -4.67 -26.11 2.99
C TYR A 36 -4.26 -24.94 3.90
N ALA A 37 -3.88 -25.22 5.16
CA ALA A 37 -3.40 -24.20 6.08
C ALA A 37 -2.13 -23.50 5.56
N ARG A 38 -1.21 -24.23 4.93
CA ARG A 38 -0.01 -23.66 4.30
C ARG A 38 -0.37 -22.79 3.10
N ALA A 39 -1.24 -23.26 2.22
CA ALA A 39 -1.69 -22.50 1.05
C ALA A 39 -2.34 -21.18 1.49
N LEU A 40 -3.27 -21.22 2.45
CA LEU A 40 -3.88 -20.03 3.03
C LEU A 40 -2.85 -19.09 3.68
N SER A 41 -1.89 -19.62 4.43
CA SER A 41 -0.84 -18.80 5.05
C SER A 41 -0.01 -18.05 4.00
N THR A 42 0.30 -18.71 2.87
CA THR A 42 1.02 -18.09 1.76
C THR A 42 0.18 -17.00 1.09
N GLU A 43 -1.10 -17.27 0.82
CA GLU A 43 -2.03 -16.30 0.24
C GLU A 43 -2.23 -15.08 1.15
N ILE A 44 -2.44 -15.29 2.45
CA ILE A 44 -2.54 -14.22 3.44
C ILE A 44 -1.23 -13.44 3.51
N GLY A 45 -0.08 -14.12 3.48
CA GLY A 45 1.23 -13.48 3.43
C GLY A 45 1.41 -12.59 2.19
N ALA A 46 1.02 -13.08 1.02
CA ALA A 46 1.05 -12.32 -0.23
C ALA A 46 0.10 -11.12 -0.20
N LEU A 47 -1.10 -11.28 0.37
CA LEU A 47 -2.07 -10.20 0.54
C LEU A 47 -1.52 -9.11 1.47
N ILE A 48 -0.95 -9.49 2.61
CA ILE A 48 -0.30 -8.56 3.55
C ILE A 48 0.85 -7.82 2.86
N ALA A 49 1.71 -8.53 2.13
CA ALA A 49 2.83 -7.94 1.42
C ALA A 49 2.35 -6.94 0.35
N ARG A 50 1.31 -7.31 -0.43
CA ARG A 50 0.70 -6.42 -1.42
C ARG A 50 0.11 -5.18 -0.74
N ARG A 51 -0.63 -5.35 0.36
CA ARG A 51 -1.23 -4.22 1.09
C ARG A 51 -0.17 -3.29 1.67
N ARG A 52 0.92 -3.83 2.20
CA ARG A 52 2.06 -3.04 2.70
C ARG A 52 2.72 -2.23 1.58
N ARG A 53 2.93 -2.83 0.40
CA ARG A 53 3.44 -2.10 -0.77
C ARG A 53 2.51 -0.97 -1.17
N THR A 54 1.21 -1.23 -1.30
CA THR A 54 0.23 -0.18 -1.62
C THR A 54 0.21 0.93 -0.57
N SER A 55 0.26 0.60 0.73
CA SER A 55 0.35 1.60 1.80
C SER A 55 1.59 2.47 1.68
N ALA A 56 2.76 1.86 1.42
CA ALA A 56 4.00 2.58 1.23
C ALA A 56 3.97 3.48 -0.02
N ASP A 57 3.36 3.01 -1.11
CA ASP A 57 3.18 3.80 -2.33
C ASP A 57 2.25 5.00 -2.10
N ASP A 58 1.16 4.80 -1.35
CA ASP A 58 0.22 5.87 -0.99
C ASP A 58 0.89 6.89 -0.06
N GLU A 59 1.65 6.45 0.95
CA GLU A 59 2.44 7.34 1.83
C GLU A 59 3.47 8.15 1.03
N LEU A 60 4.17 7.53 0.07
CA LEU A 60 5.12 8.23 -0.81
C LEU A 60 4.43 9.29 -1.68
N ARG A 61 3.24 8.98 -2.22
CA ARG A 61 2.43 9.94 -2.98
C ARG A 61 1.97 11.11 -2.10
N ASP A 62 1.62 10.84 -0.86
CA ASP A 62 1.21 11.87 0.10
C ASP A 62 2.37 12.82 0.41
N VAL A 63 3.55 12.28 0.72
CA VAL A 63 4.77 13.07 0.91
C VAL A 63 5.09 13.90 -0.34
N GLN A 64 4.98 13.30 -1.54
CA GLN A 64 5.19 14.02 -2.80
C GLN A 64 4.23 15.22 -2.94
N ARG A 65 2.94 15.04 -2.64
CA ARG A 65 1.93 16.13 -2.68
C ARG A 65 2.23 17.22 -1.66
N GLU A 66 2.64 16.86 -0.45
CA GLU A 66 3.00 17.82 0.59
C GLU A 66 4.21 18.68 0.19
N LEU A 67 5.24 18.05 -0.40
CA LEU A 67 6.43 18.74 -0.89
C LEU A 67 6.10 19.70 -2.04
N PHE A 68 5.26 19.29 -3.01
CA PHE A 68 4.77 20.21 -4.04
C PHE A 68 3.99 21.39 -3.46
N THR A 69 3.13 21.12 -2.48
CA THR A 69 2.37 22.17 -1.78
C THR A 69 3.31 23.13 -1.04
N LEU A 70 4.44 22.65 -0.51
CA LEU A 70 5.45 23.49 0.11
C LEU A 70 6.18 24.37 -0.93
N VAL A 71 6.58 23.81 -2.07
CA VAL A 71 7.17 24.57 -3.19
C VAL A 71 6.25 25.72 -3.61
N SER A 72 4.97 25.43 -3.89
CA SER A 72 4.01 26.47 -4.29
C SER A 72 3.81 27.55 -3.22
N ARG A 73 3.84 27.17 -1.92
CA ARG A 73 3.79 28.14 -0.82
C ARG A 73 5.01 29.05 -0.76
N LEU A 74 6.21 28.51 -1.00
CA LEU A 74 7.45 29.30 -1.04
C LEU A 74 7.44 30.28 -2.23
N GLN A 75 7.05 29.81 -3.42
CA GLN A 75 6.90 30.67 -4.60
C GLN A 75 5.87 31.79 -4.37
N GLY A 76 4.71 31.47 -3.76
CA GLY A 76 3.72 32.48 -3.39
C GLY A 76 4.24 33.50 -2.38
N ARG A 77 5.08 33.08 -1.42
CA ARG A 77 5.77 34.00 -0.49
C ARG A 77 6.79 34.87 -1.20
N ALA A 78 7.63 34.29 -2.08
CA ALA A 78 8.61 35.04 -2.86
C ALA A 78 7.93 36.17 -3.65
N LYS A 79 6.84 35.85 -4.35
CA LYS A 79 6.04 36.84 -5.09
C LYS A 79 5.47 37.94 -4.21
N ARG A 80 5.04 37.64 -2.98
CA ARG A 80 4.60 38.69 -2.04
C ARG A 80 5.74 39.61 -1.61
N HIS A 81 6.93 39.06 -1.35
CA HIS A 81 8.11 39.86 -1.02
C HIS A 81 8.53 40.76 -2.20
N GLU A 82 8.48 40.23 -3.42
CA GLU A 82 8.74 41.01 -4.64
C GLU A 82 7.77 42.20 -4.77
N LEU A 83 6.47 41.96 -4.59
CA LEU A 83 5.44 43.01 -4.63
C LEU A 83 5.61 44.06 -3.51
N SER A 84 6.22 43.68 -2.38
CA SER A 84 6.53 44.60 -1.27
C SER A 84 7.84 45.38 -1.44
N GLY A 85 8.61 45.12 -2.50
CA GLY A 85 9.92 45.74 -2.75
C GLY A 85 11.09 45.07 -2.01
N ASP A 86 10.85 43.97 -1.30
CA ASP A 86 11.90 43.17 -0.65
C ASP A 86 12.48 42.14 -1.63
N HIS A 87 13.32 42.63 -2.53
CA HIS A 87 13.95 41.81 -3.57
C HIS A 87 14.92 40.76 -3.00
N VAL A 88 15.56 41.03 -1.86
CA VAL A 88 16.51 40.09 -1.24
C VAL A 88 15.78 38.87 -0.70
N SER A 89 14.69 39.07 0.06
CA SER A 89 13.89 37.94 0.57
C SER A 89 13.18 37.21 -0.56
N SER A 90 12.71 37.92 -1.59
CA SER A 90 12.14 37.30 -2.78
C SER A 90 13.14 36.36 -3.46
N ALA A 91 14.34 36.84 -3.79
CA ALA A 91 15.37 36.04 -4.45
C ALA A 91 15.78 34.81 -3.63
N ARG A 92 15.90 34.95 -2.31
CA ARG A 92 16.20 33.82 -1.41
C ARG A 92 15.10 32.77 -1.42
N LEU A 93 13.84 33.18 -1.35
CA LEU A 93 12.70 32.24 -1.35
C LEU A 93 12.55 31.54 -2.70
N THR A 94 12.78 32.25 -3.81
CA THR A 94 12.79 31.65 -5.16
C THR A 94 13.87 30.59 -5.27
N TYR A 95 15.11 30.90 -4.85
CA TYR A 95 16.21 29.94 -4.86
C TYR A 95 15.87 28.66 -4.07
N VAL A 96 15.33 28.80 -2.85
CA VAL A 96 14.94 27.65 -2.02
C VAL A 96 13.79 26.86 -2.67
N ALA A 97 12.82 27.54 -3.28
CA ALA A 97 11.73 26.87 -3.97
C ALA A 97 12.22 26.06 -5.18
N ASP A 98 13.14 26.61 -5.96
CA ASP A 98 13.70 25.97 -7.14
C ASP A 98 14.60 24.78 -6.78
N ASP A 99 15.44 24.91 -5.74
CA ASP A 99 16.26 23.80 -5.24
C ASP A 99 15.41 22.64 -4.68
N LEU A 100 14.34 22.99 -3.94
CA LEU A 100 13.38 22.00 -3.45
C LEU A 100 12.64 21.32 -4.60
N ALA A 101 12.19 22.09 -5.61
CA ALA A 101 11.52 21.54 -6.79
C ALA A 101 12.44 20.59 -7.58
N ALA A 102 13.71 20.96 -7.77
CA ALA A 102 14.71 20.12 -8.42
C ALA A 102 14.97 18.84 -7.61
N SER A 103 15.02 18.93 -6.29
CA SER A 103 15.18 17.76 -5.41
C SER A 103 13.97 16.83 -5.45
N VAL A 104 12.74 17.37 -5.40
CA VAL A 104 11.50 16.59 -5.59
C VAL A 104 11.52 15.88 -6.94
N ALA A 105 11.87 16.59 -8.02
CA ALA A 105 11.97 15.99 -9.35
C ALA A 105 12.97 14.84 -9.37
N ARG A 106 14.21 15.04 -8.90
CA ARG A 106 15.23 13.98 -8.88
C ARG A 106 14.79 12.72 -8.13
N HIS A 107 14.12 12.87 -6.99
CA HIS A 107 13.77 11.73 -6.14
C HIS A 107 12.43 11.06 -6.48
N PHE A 108 11.49 11.79 -7.09
CA PHE A 108 10.15 11.27 -7.40
C PHE A 108 9.87 11.06 -8.90
N SER A 109 10.79 11.43 -9.82
CA SER A 109 10.66 11.14 -11.26
C SER A 109 10.76 9.65 -11.60
N SER A 110 11.38 8.86 -10.73
CA SER A 110 11.55 7.41 -10.86
C SER A 110 10.31 6.62 -10.41
N SER A 111 9.51 7.15 -9.47
CA SER A 111 8.29 6.50 -8.95
C SER A 111 7.13 6.43 -9.95
N LEU A 112 7.23 7.11 -11.11
CA LEU A 112 6.25 7.07 -12.20
C LEU A 112 6.59 6.05 -13.31
N ARG A 113 7.69 5.28 -13.17
CA ARG A 113 8.18 4.35 -14.21
C ARG A 113 8.13 2.87 -13.80
N GLN A 114 7.24 2.48 -12.90
CA GLN A 114 6.94 1.06 -12.68
C GLN A 114 5.46 0.79 -13.02
N PRO A 115 5.18 -0.04 -14.03
CA PRO A 115 3.83 -0.38 -14.46
C PRO A 115 3.07 -1.23 -13.44
#